data_AF-A0A1B6JAW4-F1
#
_entry.id   AF-A0A1B6JAW4-F1
#
_cell.length_a   1.000
_cell.length_b   1.000
_cell.length_c   1.000
_cell.angle_alpha   90.00
_cell.angle_beta   90.00
_cell.angle_gamma   90.00
#
_symmetry.space_group_name_H-M   'P 1'
#
loop_
_entity.id
_entity.type
_entity.pdbx_description
1 polymer ?
#
loop_
_entity_poly.entity_id
_entity_poly.type
_entity_poly.pdbx_seq_one_letter_code
_entity_poly.pdbx_strand_id
1 'polypeptide(L)'
;LTEVDTELQRLASISNHLIPTLADLLHYQPENNNNLAQQETRIAQDMRQAAFRAFASLGANDEDIRKKIIETDSLMEHIVTGLQDPCPKVRLAAVRCLHSLSRSVQQLRTTFQDHSVWKPLMALLQNASDDILSVASSTLCNLLLEFSPSKEPIL
;
A
#
# COMPACT_ATOMS: atom_id res chain seq x y z
N LEU A 1 5.18 -13.31 -6.67
CA LEU A 1 5.73 -11.94 -6.71
C LEU A 1 6.39 -11.77 -8.07
N THR A 2 6.17 -10.67 -8.77
CA THR A 2 6.92 -10.36 -10.00
C THR A 2 8.40 -10.36 -9.67
N GLU A 3 9.21 -11.12 -10.41
CA GLU A 3 10.66 -10.94 -10.41
C GLU A 3 10.91 -9.53 -10.95
N VAL A 4 11.15 -8.59 -10.04
CA VAL A 4 11.36 -7.19 -10.41
C VAL A 4 12.85 -6.91 -10.41
N ASP A 5 13.33 -6.37 -11.52
CA ASP A 5 14.70 -5.92 -11.72
C ASP A 5 15.09 -4.90 -10.64
N THR A 6 16.03 -5.29 -9.79
CA THR A 6 16.51 -4.48 -8.66
C THR A 6 17.31 -3.27 -9.14
N GLU A 7 17.99 -3.36 -10.28
CA GLU A 7 18.69 -2.24 -10.89
C GLU A 7 17.69 -1.19 -11.38
N LEU A 8 16.63 -1.63 -12.07
CA LEU A 8 15.55 -0.74 -12.52
C LEU A 8 14.86 -0.05 -11.34
N GLN A 9 14.61 -0.77 -10.24
CA GLN A 9 14.03 -0.18 -9.02
C GLN A 9 14.93 0.93 -8.46
N ARG A 10 16.24 0.68 -8.36
CA ARG A 10 17.21 1.66 -7.88
C ARG A 10 17.25 2.88 -8.78
N LEU A 11 17.37 2.69 -10.10
CA LEU A 11 17.34 3.76 -11.10
C LEU A 11 16.04 4.58 -11.04
N ALA A 12 14.90 3.91 -10.90
CA ALA A 12 13.60 4.58 -10.76
C ALA A 12 13.50 5.38 -9.45
N SER A 13 14.06 4.86 -8.35
CA SER A 13 14.01 5.50 -7.02
C SER A 13 14.91 6.71 -6.84
N ILE A 14 15.91 6.88 -7.70
CA ILE A 14 16.75 8.10 -7.74
C ILE A 14 16.14 9.18 -8.64
N SER A 15 15.10 8.86 -9.41
CA SER A 15 14.35 9.88 -10.13
C SER A 15 13.63 10.78 -9.14
N ASN A 16 14.00 12.07 -9.14
CA ASN A 16 13.49 13.06 -8.18
C ASN A 16 11.96 13.23 -8.21
N HIS A 17 11.30 12.84 -9.31
CA HIS A 17 9.88 13.08 -9.51
C HIS A 17 9.01 11.84 -9.39
N LEU A 18 9.56 10.63 -9.45
CA LEU A 18 8.70 9.43 -9.51
C LEU A 18 7.87 9.25 -8.25
N ILE A 19 8.52 9.20 -7.07
CA ILE A 19 7.83 9.03 -5.79
C ILE A 19 6.83 10.16 -5.52
N PRO A 20 7.20 11.45 -5.66
CA PRO A 20 6.25 12.56 -5.51
C PRO A 20 5.06 12.48 -6.47
N THR A 21 5.29 12.21 -7.75
CA THR A 21 4.19 12.09 -8.73
C THR A 21 3.25 10.94 -8.39
N LEU A 22 3.76 9.79 -7.92
CA LEU A 22 2.90 8.69 -7.46
C LEU A 22 2.10 9.07 -6.21
N ALA A 23 2.65 9.92 -5.34
CA ALA A 23 1.93 10.45 -4.18
C ALA A 23 0.80 11.38 -4.62
N ASP A 24 1.05 12.28 -5.56
CA ASP A 24 0.03 13.20 -6.11
C ASP A 24 -1.17 12.45 -6.71
N LEU A 25 -0.93 11.29 -7.33
CA LEU A 25 -2.01 10.42 -7.83
C LEU A 25 -2.91 9.87 -6.70
N LEU A 26 -2.39 9.69 -5.49
CA LEU A 26 -3.19 9.26 -4.33
C LEU A 26 -4.08 10.37 -3.80
N HIS A 27 -3.65 11.63 -3.94
CA HIS A 27 -4.38 12.82 -3.51
C HIS A 27 -5.48 13.26 -4.49
N TYR A 28 -5.55 12.67 -5.69
CA TYR A 28 -6.56 13.06 -6.67
C TYR A 28 -7.98 12.86 -6.13
N GLN A 29 -8.76 13.93 -6.11
CA GLN A 29 -10.16 13.95 -5.73
C GLN A 29 -11.03 14.26 -6.96
N PRO A 30 -12.12 13.51 -7.19
CA PRO A 30 -13.06 13.82 -8.27
C PRO A 30 -13.70 15.20 -8.04
N GLU A 31 -13.97 15.93 -9.12
CA GLU A 31 -14.64 17.21 -9.04
C GLU A 31 -16.13 16.99 -8.74
N ASN A 32 -16.76 17.95 -8.06
CA ASN A 32 -18.17 17.79 -7.65
C ASN A 32 -19.14 18.13 -8.80
N ASN A 33 -18.83 17.69 -10.03
CA ASN A 33 -19.61 17.98 -11.22
C ASN A 33 -20.56 16.81 -11.54
N ASN A 34 -21.85 17.02 -11.28
CA ASN A 34 -22.88 15.98 -11.28
C ASN A 34 -22.99 15.18 -12.58
N ASN A 35 -22.55 15.72 -13.72
CA ASN A 35 -22.65 15.05 -15.02
C ASN A 35 -21.52 14.02 -15.28
N LEU A 36 -20.38 14.12 -14.59
CA LEU A 36 -19.20 13.26 -14.80
C LEU A 36 -18.76 12.50 -13.54
N ALA A 37 -19.47 12.65 -12.42
CA ALA A 37 -19.10 12.09 -11.11
C ALA A 37 -18.74 10.59 -11.14
N GLN A 38 -19.45 9.77 -11.91
CA GLN A 38 -19.15 8.34 -12.03
C GLN A 38 -17.83 8.07 -12.77
N GLN A 39 -17.55 8.85 -13.82
CA GLN A 39 -16.32 8.72 -14.60
C GLN A 39 -15.12 9.19 -13.80
N GLU A 40 -15.25 10.32 -13.10
CA GLU A 40 -14.18 10.86 -12.25
C GLU A 40 -13.88 9.94 -11.05
N THR A 41 -14.90 9.31 -10.48
CA THR A 41 -14.70 8.29 -9.43
C THR A 41 -13.88 7.12 -9.94
N ARG A 42 -14.13 6.65 -11.18
CA ARG A 42 -13.33 5.58 -11.81
C ARG A 42 -11.89 6.02 -12.05
N ILE A 43 -11.68 7.24 -12.54
CA ILE A 43 -10.34 7.80 -12.75
C ILE A 43 -9.57 7.86 -11.42
N ALA A 44 -10.22 8.33 -10.35
CA ALA A 44 -9.60 8.36 -9.02
C ALA A 44 -9.21 6.96 -8.52
N GLN A 45 -10.07 5.97 -8.72
CA GLN A 45 -9.78 4.59 -8.37
C GLN A 45 -8.62 4.01 -9.19
N ASP A 46 -8.58 4.28 -10.50
CA ASP A 46 -7.52 3.82 -11.39
C ASP A 46 -6.17 4.48 -11.04
N MET A 47 -6.16 5.78 -10.73
CA MET A 47 -4.98 6.51 -10.25
C MET A 47 -4.46 5.92 -8.94
N ARG A 48 -5.33 5.73 -7.93
CA ARG A 48 -4.93 5.10 -6.65
C ARG A 48 -4.37 3.72 -6.85
N GLN A 49 -5.05 2.89 -7.64
CA GLN A 49 -4.60 1.54 -7.95
C GLN A 49 -3.23 1.52 -8.63
N ALA A 50 -3.01 2.40 -9.62
CA ALA A 50 -1.75 2.52 -10.33
C ALA A 50 -0.62 2.95 -9.40
N ALA A 51 -0.87 3.96 -8.57
CA ALA A 51 0.09 4.45 -7.59
C ALA A 51 0.52 3.35 -6.60
N PHE A 52 -0.42 2.64 -5.99
CA PHE A 52 -0.09 1.54 -5.07
C PHE A 52 0.67 0.41 -5.75
N ARG A 53 0.33 0.06 -7.00
CA ARG A 53 1.08 -0.97 -7.75
C ARG A 53 2.51 -0.53 -8.05
N ALA A 54 2.71 0.74 -8.38
CA ALA A 54 4.03 1.30 -8.63
C ALA A 54 4.85 1.32 -7.33
N PHE A 55 4.30 1.79 -6.22
CA PHE A 55 4.98 1.75 -4.91
C PHE A 55 5.31 0.32 -4.46
N ALA A 56 4.37 -0.61 -4.59
CA ALA A 56 4.60 -2.02 -4.28
C ALA A 56 5.78 -2.60 -5.06
N SER A 57 5.84 -2.28 -6.37
CA SER A 57 6.89 -2.74 -7.28
C SER A 57 8.22 -2.07 -7.00
N LEU A 58 8.23 -0.78 -6.65
CA LEU A 58 9.43 -0.01 -6.36
C LEU A 58 10.09 -0.49 -5.06
N GLY A 59 9.32 -0.67 -3.99
CA GLY A 59 9.81 -1.15 -2.69
C GLY A 59 10.06 -2.67 -2.61
N ALA A 60 9.86 -3.42 -3.70
CA ALA A 60 9.78 -4.88 -3.66
C ALA A 60 11.08 -5.57 -3.23
N ASN A 61 12.27 -4.99 -3.41
CA ASN A 61 13.52 -5.68 -3.06
C ASN A 61 14.50 -4.84 -2.24
N ASP A 62 14.32 -3.52 -2.16
CA ASP A 62 15.33 -2.62 -1.60
C ASP A 62 14.81 -1.87 -0.36
N GLU A 63 15.56 -1.93 0.75
CA GLU A 63 15.18 -1.37 2.05
C GLU A 63 15.19 0.16 2.03
N ASP A 64 16.19 0.77 1.39
CA ASP A 64 16.29 2.23 1.31
C ASP A 64 15.13 2.80 0.50
N ILE A 65 14.70 2.08 -0.53
CA ILE A 65 13.52 2.43 -1.31
C ILE A 65 12.25 2.31 -0.47
N ARG A 66 12.06 1.22 0.30
CA ARG A 66 10.90 1.09 1.21
C ARG A 66 10.84 2.24 2.20
N LYS A 67 11.99 2.66 2.73
CA LYS A 67 12.09 3.80 3.64
C LYS A 67 11.66 5.11 2.96
N LYS A 68 12.19 5.41 1.77
CA LYS A 68 11.76 6.60 1.01
C LYS A 68 10.26 6.60 0.71
N ILE A 69 9.71 5.43 0.36
CA ILE A 69 8.28 5.28 0.09
C ILE A 69 7.47 5.56 1.36
N ILE A 70 7.81 4.97 2.51
CA ILE A 70 7.02 5.17 3.74
C ILE A 70 7.13 6.60 4.29
N GLU A 71 8.23 7.29 4.03
CA GLU A 71 8.45 8.71 4.37
C GLU A 71 7.70 9.67 3.43
N THR A 72 7.07 9.15 2.37
CA THR A 72 6.20 9.95 1.49
C THR A 72 4.97 10.40 2.26
N ASP A 73 4.68 11.70 2.18
CA ASP A 73 3.63 12.34 2.95
C ASP A 73 2.28 11.61 2.79
N SER A 74 1.60 11.41 3.93
CA SER A 74 0.28 10.77 4.02
C SER A 74 0.17 9.36 3.40
N LEU A 75 1.26 8.71 2.94
CA LEU A 75 1.14 7.43 2.21
C LEU A 75 0.45 6.35 3.03
N MET A 76 0.78 6.25 4.32
CA MET A 76 0.20 5.23 5.20
C MET A 76 -1.29 5.43 5.43
N GLU A 77 -1.75 6.68 5.50
CA GLU A 77 -3.18 7.02 5.57
C GLU A 77 -3.90 6.58 4.29
N HIS A 78 -3.29 6.81 3.12
CA HIS A 78 -3.82 6.34 1.84
C HIS A 78 -3.85 4.80 1.77
N ILE A 79 -2.84 4.11 2.32
CA ILE A 79 -2.86 2.64 2.37
C ILE A 79 -4.00 2.15 3.26
N VAL A 80 -4.15 2.70 4.47
CA VAL A 80 -5.20 2.31 5.42
C VAL A 80 -6.59 2.50 4.81
N THR A 81 -6.85 3.66 4.20
CA THR A 81 -8.11 3.94 3.50
C THR A 81 -8.28 3.05 2.26
N GLY A 82 -7.20 2.79 1.52
CA GLY A 82 -7.18 1.92 0.35
C GLY A 82 -7.54 0.46 0.65
N LEU A 83 -7.18 -0.06 1.83
CA LEU A 83 -7.58 -1.41 2.28
C LEU A 83 -9.10 -1.53 2.47
N GLN A 84 -9.79 -0.42 2.72
CA GLN A 84 -11.22 -0.34 2.95
C GLN A 84 -11.99 0.20 1.74
N ASP A 85 -11.30 0.46 0.62
CA ASP A 85 -11.89 1.07 -0.58
C ASP A 85 -13.02 0.19 -1.14
N PRO A 86 -14.14 0.76 -1.61
CA PRO A 86 -15.23 -0.02 -2.23
C PRO A 86 -14.78 -0.79 -3.48
N CYS A 87 -13.78 -0.31 -4.21
CA CYS A 87 -13.22 -0.97 -5.39
C CYS A 87 -12.26 -2.10 -4.99
N PRO A 88 -12.56 -3.37 -5.34
CA PRO A 88 -11.69 -4.51 -5.01
C PRO A 88 -10.27 -4.39 -5.57
N LYS A 89 -10.12 -3.72 -6.73
CA LYS A 89 -8.81 -3.57 -7.36
C LYS A 89 -7.92 -2.60 -6.57
N VAL A 90 -8.51 -1.55 -5.99
CA VAL A 90 -7.79 -0.61 -5.11
C VAL A 90 -7.38 -1.35 -3.83
N ARG A 91 -8.29 -2.12 -3.21
CA ARG A 91 -7.96 -2.95 -2.03
C ARG A 91 -6.79 -3.90 -2.30
N LEU A 92 -6.84 -4.61 -3.42
CA LEU A 92 -5.75 -5.53 -3.83
C LEU A 92 -4.42 -4.79 -4.05
N ALA A 93 -4.45 -3.61 -4.67
CA ALA A 93 -3.25 -2.82 -4.89
C ALA A 93 -2.68 -2.28 -3.55
N ALA A 94 -3.54 -1.76 -2.67
CA ALA A 94 -3.16 -1.27 -1.35
C ALA A 94 -2.55 -2.38 -0.48
N VAL A 95 -3.15 -3.57 -0.42
CA VAL A 95 -2.58 -4.69 0.36
C VAL A 95 -1.26 -5.21 -0.24
N ARG A 96 -1.07 -5.15 -1.55
CA ARG A 96 0.23 -5.47 -2.18
C ARG A 96 1.30 -4.43 -1.84
N CYS A 97 0.93 -3.16 -1.78
CA CYS A 97 1.82 -2.09 -1.32
C CYS A 97 2.20 -2.32 0.16
N LEU A 98 1.20 -2.54 1.01
CA LEU A 98 1.41 -2.84 2.43
C LEU A 98 2.30 -4.08 2.63
N HIS A 99 2.05 -5.16 1.88
CA HIS A 99 2.88 -6.36 1.92
C HIS A 99 4.34 -6.05 1.57
N SER A 100 4.56 -5.26 0.51
CA SER A 100 5.89 -4.86 0.10
C SER A 100 6.63 -4.11 1.22
N LEU A 101 5.96 -3.15 1.86
CA LEU A 101 6.52 -2.38 2.98
C LEU A 101 6.72 -3.24 4.24
N SER A 102 5.80 -4.16 4.54
CA SER A 102 5.82 -5.01 5.75
C SER A 102 7.05 -5.90 5.91
N ARG A 103 7.89 -6.02 4.87
CA ARG A 103 9.15 -6.78 4.92
C ARG A 103 10.28 -5.98 5.59
N SER A 104 10.09 -4.69 5.86
CA SER A 104 11.00 -3.89 6.67
C SER A 104 10.73 -4.07 8.16
N VAL A 105 11.71 -4.60 8.89
CA VAL A 105 11.64 -4.77 10.35
C VAL A 105 11.46 -3.43 11.07
N GLN A 106 12.11 -2.36 10.57
CA GLN A 106 11.99 -1.04 11.16
C GLN A 106 10.55 -0.51 11.06
N GLN A 107 9.92 -0.65 9.89
CA GLN A 107 8.55 -0.19 9.65
C GLN A 107 7.52 -0.96 10.46
N LEU A 108 7.73 -2.28 10.63
CA LEU A 108 6.88 -3.14 11.46
C LEU A 108 6.82 -2.70 12.93
N ARG A 109 7.90 -2.10 13.46
CA ARG A 109 8.01 -1.72 14.88
C ARG A 109 7.41 -0.38 15.21
N THR A 110 7.36 0.54 14.25
CA THR A 110 6.94 1.92 14.48
C THR A 110 5.71 2.23 13.63
N THR A 111 5.92 2.51 12.35
CA THR A 111 4.90 3.11 11.48
C THR A 111 3.63 2.26 11.37
N PHE A 112 3.77 0.94 11.28
CA PHE A 112 2.62 0.04 11.14
C PHE A 112 1.76 -0.01 12.41
N GLN A 113 2.42 0.08 13.57
CA GLN A 113 1.75 0.17 14.87
C GLN A 113 1.04 1.51 15.03
N ASP A 114 1.72 2.62 14.71
CA ASP A 114 1.20 3.97 14.84
C ASP A 114 -0.09 4.17 14.04
N HIS A 115 -0.16 3.54 12.86
CA HIS A 115 -1.34 3.59 11.98
C HIS A 115 -2.35 2.45 12.24
N SER A 116 -2.08 1.57 13.22
CA SER A 116 -2.93 0.43 13.56
C SER A 116 -3.34 -0.41 12.32
N VAL A 117 -2.42 -0.64 11.39
CA VAL A 117 -2.72 -1.25 10.07
C VAL A 117 -3.32 -2.65 10.15
N TRP A 118 -3.12 -3.34 11.28
CA TRP A 118 -3.73 -4.64 11.55
C TRP A 118 -5.28 -4.56 11.53
N LYS A 119 -5.90 -3.44 11.95
CA LYS A 119 -7.36 -3.28 12.00
C LYS A 119 -8.00 -3.45 10.62
N PRO A 120 -7.66 -2.60 9.62
CA PRO A 120 -8.21 -2.74 8.28
C PRO A 120 -7.76 -4.03 7.60
N LEU A 121 -6.56 -4.55 7.91
CA LEU A 121 -6.10 -5.83 7.36
C LEU A 121 -6.95 -7.01 7.84
N MET A 122 -7.26 -7.08 9.13
CA MET A 122 -8.13 -8.12 9.69
C MET A 122 -9.56 -8.03 9.14
N ALA A 123 -10.09 -6.82 8.99
CA ALA A 123 -11.38 -6.61 8.34
C ALA A 123 -11.38 -7.05 6.86
N LEU A 124 -10.28 -6.77 6.14
CA LEU A 124 -10.11 -7.17 4.75
C LEU A 124 -10.12 -8.70 4.58
N LEU A 125 -9.53 -9.45 5.52
CA LEU A 125 -9.47 -10.92 5.48
C LEU A 125 -10.85 -11.60 5.59
N GLN A 126 -11.83 -10.98 6.24
CA GLN A 126 -13.13 -11.62 6.50
C GLN A 126 -13.97 -11.90 5.24
N ASN A 127 -13.82 -11.09 4.18
CA ASN A 127 -14.60 -11.19 2.94
C ASN A 127 -13.72 -11.05 1.69
N ALA A 128 -12.48 -11.51 1.76
CA ALA A 128 -11.52 -11.37 0.68
C ALA A 128 -11.69 -12.46 -0.39
N SER A 129 -11.43 -12.09 -1.65
CA SER A 129 -11.19 -13.07 -2.72
C SER A 129 -9.84 -13.77 -2.50
N ASP A 130 -9.63 -14.92 -3.14
CA ASP A 130 -8.40 -15.71 -3.03
C ASP A 130 -7.13 -14.88 -3.28
N ASP A 131 -7.16 -14.00 -4.29
CA ASP A 131 -6.05 -13.09 -4.61
C ASP A 131 -5.71 -12.13 -3.46
N ILE A 132 -6.74 -11.59 -2.79
CA ILE A 132 -6.55 -10.70 -1.64
C ILE A 132 -6.11 -11.52 -0.43
N LEU A 133 -6.75 -12.67 -0.17
CA LEU A 133 -6.41 -13.56 0.94
C LEU A 133 -4.94 -13.98 0.91
N SER A 134 -4.43 -14.36 -0.26
CA SER A 134 -3.02 -14.76 -0.44
C SER A 134 -2.05 -13.66 0.02
N VAL A 135 -2.27 -12.42 -0.43
CA VAL A 135 -1.39 -11.29 -0.12
C VAL A 135 -1.60 -10.78 1.31
N ALA A 136 -2.85 -10.70 1.75
CA ALA A 136 -3.21 -10.25 3.08
C ALA A 136 -2.68 -11.21 4.16
N SER A 137 -2.78 -12.52 3.94
CA SER A 137 -2.22 -13.52 4.86
C SER A 137 -0.69 -13.43 4.94
N SER A 138 -0.02 -13.23 3.79
CA SER A 138 1.45 -13.02 3.78
C SER A 138 1.84 -11.76 4.56
N THR A 139 1.04 -10.69 4.44
CA THR A 139 1.23 -9.45 5.22
C THR A 139 0.99 -9.68 6.71
N LEU A 140 -0.04 -10.46 7.06
CA LEU A 140 -0.36 -10.83 8.44
C LEU A 140 0.78 -11.63 9.07
N CYS A 141 1.38 -12.58 8.33
CA CYS A 141 2.54 -13.33 8.80
C CYS A 141 3.69 -12.41 9.21
N ASN A 142 3.94 -11.32 8.47
CA ASN A 142 4.97 -10.34 8.81
C ASN A 142 4.61 -9.53 10.07
N LEU A 143 3.33 -9.19 10.26
CA LEU A 143 2.84 -8.50 11.46
C LEU A 143 2.83 -9.38 12.73
N LEU A 144 2.83 -10.70 12.57
CA LEU A 144 2.83 -11.67 13.67
C LEU A 144 4.25 -12.08 14.12
N LEU A 145 5.29 -11.57 13.47
CA LEU A 145 6.67 -11.80 13.88
C LEU A 145 6.91 -11.27 15.31
N GLU A 146 7.73 -11.96 16.10
CA GLU A 146 7.91 -11.68 17.54
C GLU A 146 8.33 -10.25 17.86
N PHE A 147 9.04 -9.61 16.93
CA PHE A 147 9.53 -8.25 17.10
C PHE A 147 8.51 -7.19 16.68
N SER A 148 7.34 -7.56 16.13
CA SER A 148 6.28 -6.63 15.75
C SER A 148 5.32 -6.41 16.93
N PRO A 149 5.11 -5.16 17.38
CA PRO A 149 4.13 -4.83 18.42
C PRO A 149 2.68 -5.07 17.98
N SER A 150 2.43 -5.22 16.67
CA SER A 150 1.09 -5.54 16.15
C SER A 150 0.65 -6.97 16.46
N LYS A 151 1.55 -7.85 16.91
CA LYS A 151 1.23 -9.23 17.27
C LYS A 151 0.21 -9.35 18.42
N GLU A 152 0.41 -8.61 19.51
CA GLU A 152 -0.43 -8.72 20.72
C GLU A 152 -1.89 -8.32 20.46
N PRO A 153 -2.21 -7.23 19.74
CA PRO A 153 -3.60 -6.90 19.41
C PRO A 153 -4.30 -7.86 18.44
N ILE A 154 -3.55 -8.68 17.71
CA ILE A 154 -4.10 -9.61 16.70
C ILE A 154 -4.50 -10.95 17.33
N LEU A 155 -3.77 -11.39 18.36
CA LEU A 155 -3.99 -12.65 19.08
C LEU A 155 -5.03 -12.52 20.18
#